data_AF-A0A920B0H9-F1
#
_entry.id   AF-A0A920B0H9-F1
#
_cell.length_a   1.000
_cell.length_b   1.000
_cell.length_c   1.000
_cell.angle_alpha   90.00
_cell.angle_beta   90.00
_cell.angle_gamma   90.00
#
_symmetry.space_group_name_H-M   'P 1'
#
loop_
_entity.id
_entity.type
_entity.pdbx_description
1 polymer ?
#
loop_
_entity_poly.entity_id
_entity_poly.type
_entity_poly.pdbx_seq_one_letter_code
_entity_poly.pdbx_strand_id
1 'polypeptide(L)'
;MRSQGWWLSVLLGCSLSGAAHARSLDQQMFQLQLVMDQIRLARSVGDRVGVCVESRRANNLVLDLLPALQLHRPGLNHAGLQDRILLGFDQC
;
A
#
# COMPACT_ATOMS: atom_id res chain seq x y z
N MET A 1 34.91 14.45 41.06
CA MET A 1 33.81 15.12 40.33
C MET A 1 34.14 15.11 38.84
N ARG A 2 33.48 14.26 38.03
CA ARG A 2 33.44 14.35 36.55
C ARG A 2 32.48 13.28 36.01
N SER A 3 31.19 13.59 36.05
CA SER A 3 30.10 12.77 35.51
C SER A 3 29.20 13.67 34.67
N GLN A 4 29.68 14.13 33.52
CA GLN A 4 28.92 15.00 32.61
C GLN A 4 29.13 14.64 31.11
N GLY A 5 29.46 13.38 30.81
CA GLY A 5 29.73 12.95 29.43
C GLY A 5 28.65 12.12 28.75
N TRP A 6 27.65 11.61 29.49
CA TRP A 6 26.79 10.52 29.00
C TRP A 6 25.39 10.94 28.54
N TRP A 7 25.01 12.21 28.65
CA TRP A 7 23.67 12.68 28.28
C TRP A 7 23.55 13.24 26.86
N LEU A 8 24.66 13.52 26.18
CA LEU A 8 24.65 14.10 24.82
C LEU A 8 24.45 13.06 23.70
N SER A 9 24.72 11.79 23.95
CA SER A 9 24.51 10.71 22.98
C SER A 9 23.05 10.23 22.91
N VAL A 10 22.20 10.58 23.88
CA VAL A 10 20.78 10.20 23.88
C VAL A 10 19.92 11.18 23.08
N LEU A 11 20.31 12.45 22.99
CA LEU A 11 19.53 13.48 22.28
C LEU A 11 19.67 13.43 20.74
N LEU A 12 20.71 12.77 20.21
CA LEU A 12 20.91 12.62 18.76
C LEU A 12 20.28 11.33 18.19
N GLY A 13 19.76 10.45 19.04
CA GLY A 13 19.12 9.19 18.61
C GLY A 13 17.63 9.30 18.26
N CYS A 14 16.98 10.42 18.59
CA CYS A 14 15.51 10.56 18.45
C CYS A 14 15.05 11.23 17.14
N SER A 15 15.95 11.58 16.21
CA SER A 15 15.56 12.27 14.97
C SER A 15 15.60 11.39 13.71
N LEU A 16 15.92 10.10 13.81
CA LEU A 16 16.15 9.24 12.64
C LEU A 16 15.22 8.03 12.51
N SER A 17 14.29 7.82 13.45
CA SER A 17 13.40 6.63 13.44
C SER A 17 11.91 6.97 13.30
N GLY A 18 11.56 8.23 13.02
CA GLY A 18 10.19 8.75 13.12
C GLY A 18 9.52 9.14 11.82
N ALA A 19 10.02 8.71 10.66
CA ALA A 19 9.34 8.89 9.37
C ALA A 19 9.64 7.71 8.45
N ALA A 20 9.37 6.49 8.92
CA ALA A 20 9.04 5.40 8.01
C ALA A 20 7.91 5.91 7.12
N HIS A 21 8.23 6.24 5.87
CA HIS A 21 7.38 6.89 4.88
C HIS A 21 5.90 6.51 5.02
N ALA A 22 5.13 7.31 5.74
CA ALA A 22 3.68 7.27 5.66
C ALA A 22 3.33 7.90 4.30
N ARG A 23 3.44 7.10 3.22
CA ARG A 23 2.92 7.51 1.91
C ARG A 23 1.47 7.92 2.14
N SER A 24 1.09 9.10 1.65
CA SER A 24 -0.28 9.56 1.85
C SER A 24 -1.27 8.55 1.27
N LEU A 25 -2.45 8.45 1.88
CA LEU A 25 -3.50 7.54 1.43
C LEU A 25 -3.84 7.77 -0.05
N ASP A 26 -3.78 9.01 -0.52
CA ASP A 26 -3.97 9.37 -1.93
C ASP A 26 -2.85 8.81 -2.83
N GLN A 27 -1.60 8.87 -2.39
CA GLN A 27 -0.47 8.29 -3.13
C GLN A 27 -0.61 6.75 -3.23
N GLN A 28 -1.05 6.10 -2.16
CA GLN A 28 -1.26 4.65 -2.16
C GLN A 28 -2.47 4.25 -3.02
N MET A 29 -3.55 5.03 -3.02
CA MET A 29 -4.68 4.85 -3.93
C MET A 29 -4.29 5.05 -5.39
N PHE A 30 -3.42 6.02 -5.69
CA PHE A 30 -2.89 6.20 -7.04
C PHE A 30 -2.05 5.01 -7.48
N GLN A 31 -1.21 4.45 -6.60
CA GLN A 31 -0.45 3.22 -6.88
C GLN A 31 -1.40 2.04 -7.16
N LEU A 32 -2.47 1.90 -6.39
CA LEU A 32 -3.49 0.87 -6.66
C LEU A 32 -4.13 1.05 -8.04
N GLN A 33 -4.48 2.28 -8.43
CA GLN A 33 -5.03 2.57 -9.76
C GLN A 33 -4.07 2.14 -10.88
N LEU A 34 -2.77 2.44 -10.74
CA LEU A 34 -1.76 2.03 -11.71
C LEU A 34 -1.68 0.51 -11.86
N VAL A 35 -1.72 -0.24 -10.75
CA VAL A 35 -1.71 -1.71 -10.79
C VAL A 35 -2.98 -2.25 -11.46
N MET A 36 -4.14 -1.66 -11.19
CA MET A 36 -5.40 -2.04 -11.86
C MET A 36 -5.34 -1.81 -13.38
N ASP A 37 -4.68 -0.74 -13.82
CA ASP A 37 -4.48 -0.48 -15.25
C ASP A 37 -3.47 -1.45 -15.89
N GLN A 38 -2.44 -1.89 -15.14
CA GLN A 38 -1.53 -2.95 -15.59
C GLN A 38 -2.24 -4.29 -15.76
N ILE A 39 -3.16 -4.65 -14.85
CA ILE A 39 -4.00 -5.85 -15.00
C ILE A 39 -4.84 -5.76 -16.28
N ARG A 40 -5.46 -4.61 -16.55
CA ARG A 40 -6.25 -4.40 -17.78
C ARG A 40 -5.39 -4.53 -19.04
N LEU A 41 -4.20 -3.95 -19.02
CA LEU A 41 -3.25 -4.06 -20.13
C LEU A 41 -2.83 -5.52 -20.35
N ALA A 42 -2.43 -6.23 -19.29
CA ALA A 42 -2.05 -7.64 -19.36
C ALA A 42 -3.19 -8.51 -19.93
N ARG A 43 -4.44 -8.26 -19.50
CA ARG A 43 -5.63 -8.92 -20.08
C ARG A 43 -5.78 -8.63 -21.57
N SER A 44 -5.59 -7.38 -21.99
CA SER A 44 -5.79 -6.98 -23.39
C SER A 44 -4.81 -7.66 -24.36
N VAL A 45 -3.63 -8.05 -23.86
CA VAL A 45 -2.60 -8.76 -24.64
C VAL A 45 -2.55 -10.27 -24.37
N GLY A 46 -3.46 -10.79 -23.54
CA GLY A 46 -3.53 -12.21 -23.20
C GLY A 46 -2.42 -12.72 -22.26
N ASP A 47 -1.71 -11.83 -21.58
CA ASP A 47 -0.66 -12.18 -20.62
C ASP A 47 -1.26 -12.66 -19.29
N ARG A 48 -1.57 -13.96 -19.21
CA ARG A 48 -2.14 -14.58 -18.01
C ARG A 48 -1.22 -14.48 -16.79
N VAL A 49 0.10 -14.58 -16.97
CA VAL A 49 1.06 -14.53 -15.86
C VAL A 49 1.09 -13.12 -15.27
N GLY A 50 1.15 -12.09 -16.14
CA GLY A 50 1.07 -10.69 -15.72
C GLY A 50 -0.23 -10.35 -15.01
N VAL A 51 -1.37 -10.86 -15.51
CA VAL A 51 -2.67 -10.72 -14.81
C VAL A 51 -2.60 -11.27 -13.40
N CYS A 52 -1.97 -12.43 -13.18
CA CYS A 52 -1.88 -13.03 -11.86
C CYS A 52 -0.95 -12.32 -10.90
N VAL A 53 0.22 -11.94 -11.38
CA VAL A 53 1.21 -11.22 -10.57
C VAL A 53 0.63 -9.88 -10.13
N GLU A 54 0.05 -9.12 -11.05
CA GLU A 54 -0.49 -7.80 -10.72
C GLU A 54 -1.82 -7.87 -9.95
N SER A 55 -2.67 -8.89 -10.17
CA SER A 55 -3.87 -9.10 -9.33
C SER A 55 -3.49 -9.42 -7.88
N ARG A 56 -2.46 -10.24 -7.67
CA ARG A 56 -1.92 -10.51 -6.33
C ARG A 56 -1.34 -9.25 -5.70
N ARG A 57 -0.64 -8.43 -6.47
CA ARG A 57 -0.09 -7.16 -6.01
C ARG A 57 -1.18 -6.16 -5.62
N ALA A 58 -2.23 -6.02 -6.44
CA ALA A 58 -3.39 -5.17 -6.15
C ALA A 58 -4.08 -5.60 -4.85
N ASN A 59 -4.24 -6.90 -4.64
CA ASN A 59 -4.83 -7.45 -3.42
C ASN A 59 -4.04 -7.06 -2.17
N ASN A 60 -2.73 -7.25 -2.19
CA ASN A 60 -1.88 -6.91 -1.05
C ASN A 60 -1.93 -5.41 -0.75
N LEU A 61 -1.87 -4.57 -1.80
CA LEU A 61 -2.01 -3.12 -1.64
C LEU A 61 -3.36 -2.73 -1.01
N VAL A 62 -4.46 -3.36 -1.41
CA VAL A 62 -5.77 -3.07 -0.80
C VAL A 62 -5.86 -3.53 0.63
N LEU A 63 -5.32 -4.71 0.97
CA LEU A 63 -5.28 -5.18 2.36
C LEU A 63 -4.48 -4.21 3.25
N ASP A 64 -3.36 -3.68 2.75
CA ASP A 64 -2.56 -2.68 3.46
C ASP A 64 -3.31 -1.35 3.62
N LEU A 65 -4.14 -0.98 2.63
CA LEU A 65 -4.90 0.27 2.61
C LEU A 65 -6.21 0.21 3.40
N LEU A 66 -6.80 -0.97 3.55
CA LEU A 66 -8.15 -1.15 4.06
C LEU A 66 -8.38 -0.45 5.41
N PRO A 67 -7.48 -0.58 6.42
CA PRO A 67 -7.68 0.07 7.71
C PRO A 67 -7.69 1.60 7.58
N ALA A 68 -6.78 2.15 6.79
CA ALA A 68 -6.67 3.59 6.58
C ALA A 68 -7.86 4.14 5.78
N LEU A 69 -8.34 3.39 4.78
CA LEU A 69 -9.54 3.73 4.00
C LEU A 69 -10.80 3.71 4.88
N GLN A 70 -10.97 2.71 5.75
CA GLN A 70 -12.10 2.65 6.67
C GLN A 70 -12.11 3.81 7.67
N LEU A 71 -10.92 4.20 8.16
CA LEU A 71 -10.77 5.31 9.11
C LEU A 71 -11.01 6.68 8.48
N HIS A 72 -10.52 6.92 7.26
CA HIS A 72 -10.46 8.27 6.67
C HIS A 72 -11.47 8.50 5.54
N ARG A 73 -12.05 7.44 4.96
CA ARG A 73 -12.96 7.49 3.81
C ARG A 73 -14.13 6.51 3.98
N PRO A 74 -14.97 6.63 5.03
CA PRO A 74 -16.03 5.66 5.33
C PRO A 74 -17.13 5.55 4.25
N GLY A 75 -17.22 6.53 3.34
CA GLY A 75 -18.14 6.49 2.19
C GLY A 75 -17.64 5.70 0.99
N LEU A 76 -16.43 5.14 1.02
CA LEU A 76 -15.88 4.35 -0.07
C LEU A 76 -16.46 2.92 -0.01
N ASN A 77 -16.99 2.41 -1.13
CA ASN A 77 -17.53 1.05 -1.18
C ASN A 77 -16.39 0.01 -1.15
N HIS A 78 -15.95 -0.35 0.06
CA HIS A 78 -14.86 -1.30 0.28
C HIS A 78 -15.18 -2.70 -0.27
N ALA A 79 -16.44 -3.14 -0.19
CA ALA A 79 -16.87 -4.42 -0.75
C ALA A 79 -16.72 -4.45 -2.28
N GLY A 80 -17.17 -3.39 -2.96
CA GLY A 80 -16.99 -3.26 -4.41
C GLY A 80 -15.54 -3.15 -4.87
N LEU A 81 -14.65 -2.67 -4.00
CA LEU A 81 -13.19 -2.66 -4.26
C LEU A 81 -12.62 -4.08 -4.16
N GLN A 82 -13.02 -4.84 -3.14
CA GLN A 82 -12.63 -6.23 -2.92
C GLN A 82 -13.13 -7.15 -4.04
N ASP A 83 -14.39 -6.99 -4.47
CA ASP A 83 -14.98 -7.77 -5.57
C ASP A 83 -14.20 -7.62 -6.88
N ARG A 84 -13.74 -6.40 -7.21
CA ARG A 84 -12.96 -6.15 -8.42
C ARG A 84 -11.60 -6.85 -8.41
N ILE A 85 -11.02 -7.05 -7.23
CA ILE A 85 -9.75 -7.76 -7.05
C ILE A 85 -9.97 -9.26 -7.14
N LEU A 86 -11.05 -9.77 -6.54
CA LEU A 86 -11.44 -11.18 -6.65
C LEU A 86 -11.72 -11.56 -8.11
N LEU A 87 -12.42 -10.71 -8.87
CA LEU A 87 -12.57 -10.85 -10.33
C LEU A 87 -11.23 -10.79 -11.09
N GLY A 88 -10.21 -10.16 -10.48
CA GLY A 88 -8.80 -10.21 -10.87
C GLY A 88 -8.26 -11.63 -10.87
N PHE A 89 -8.41 -12.29 -9.71
CA PHE A 89 -7.92 -13.63 -9.42
C PHE A 89 -8.66 -14.75 -10.14
N ASP A 90 -9.96 -14.63 -10.41
CA ASP A 90 -10.72 -15.67 -11.14
C ASP A 90 -10.23 -15.88 -12.59
N GLN A 91 -9.40 -14.97 -13.09
CA GLN A 91 -8.79 -15.04 -14.42
C GLN A 91 -7.32 -15.49 -14.40
N CYS A 92 -6.80 -15.76 -13.20
CA CYS A 92 -5.79 -16.78 -13.00
C CYS A 92 -6.44 -18.17 -13.03
#